data_AF-A0A958LQR2-F1
#
_entry.id   AF-A0A958LQR2-F1
#
_cell.length_a   1.000
_cell.length_b   1.000
_cell.length_c   1.000
_cell.angle_alpha   90.00
_cell.angle_beta   90.00
_cell.angle_gamma   90.00
#
_symmetry.space_group_name_H-M   'P 1'
#
loop_
_entity.id
_entity.type
_entity.pdbx_description
1 polymer ?
#
loop_
_entity_poly.entity_id
_entity_poly.type
_entity_poly.pdbx_seq_one_letter_code
_entity_poly.pdbx_strand_id
1 'polypeptide(L)'
;MLAQIFTLAFLSIGLSFSAWGAARAIFIPVPPEQALLVVQTVNMDTGAMDNDPHVLYDLLNVPENTLPSGDKGKILETADKSVLLTCIERPSGNRQCQFHVKDSAFSKIDKSTKRLGYYREDGEAQKWWDQVKPTEQGKLLFVTSDGKLQFYVTPKTLEINYED
;
A
#
# COMPACT_ATOMS: atom_id res chain seq x y z
N MET A 1 -13.73 -65.18 -18.90
CA MET A 1 -12.55 -64.30 -19.10
C MET A 1 -12.97 -63.15 -19.99
N LEU A 2 -13.00 -61.91 -19.48
CA LEU A 2 -12.62 -60.69 -20.19
C LEU A 2 -12.74 -59.50 -19.22
N ALA A 3 -11.79 -58.58 -19.38
CA ALA A 3 -11.20 -57.74 -18.35
C ALA A 3 -12.06 -56.55 -17.90
N GLN A 4 -11.85 -56.19 -16.63
CA GLN A 4 -12.08 -54.85 -16.07
C GLN A 4 -11.22 -53.83 -16.82
N ILE A 5 -11.74 -52.62 -17.12
CA ILE A 5 -10.97 -51.36 -17.00
C ILE A 5 -11.94 -50.25 -16.57
N PHE A 6 -11.74 -49.77 -15.34
CA PHE A 6 -12.20 -48.48 -14.83
C PHE A 6 -11.35 -47.38 -15.49
N THR A 7 -11.98 -46.34 -16.03
CA THR A 7 -11.26 -45.11 -16.38
C THR A 7 -12.02 -43.90 -15.83
N LEU A 8 -11.64 -43.50 -14.61
CA LEU A 8 -11.87 -42.15 -14.10
C LEU A 8 -10.88 -41.22 -14.80
N ALA A 9 -11.37 -40.31 -15.64
CA ALA A 9 -10.58 -39.18 -16.12
C ALA A 9 -10.96 -37.94 -15.30
N PHE A 10 -10.19 -37.70 -14.23
CA PHE A 10 -10.10 -36.38 -13.62
C PHE A 10 -9.45 -35.43 -14.63
N LEU A 11 -10.24 -34.54 -15.25
CA LEU A 11 -9.67 -33.35 -15.86
C LEU A 11 -9.30 -32.38 -14.74
N SER A 12 -8.01 -32.34 -14.44
CA SER A 12 -7.37 -31.32 -13.61
C SER A 12 -7.68 -29.94 -14.18
N ILE A 13 -8.44 -29.13 -13.44
CA ILE A 13 -8.49 -27.67 -13.63
C ILE A 13 -7.08 -27.17 -13.33
N GLY A 14 -6.31 -26.91 -14.38
CA GLY A 14 -5.06 -26.19 -14.28
C GLY A 14 -5.37 -24.77 -13.83
N LEU A 15 -5.37 -24.53 -12.53
CA LEU A 15 -5.21 -23.19 -11.98
C LEU A 15 -3.77 -22.79 -12.29
N SER A 16 -3.57 -22.21 -13.47
CA SER A 16 -2.40 -21.38 -13.75
C SER A 16 -2.50 -20.14 -12.87
N PHE A 17 -2.11 -20.28 -11.60
CA PHE A 17 -1.63 -19.16 -10.82
C PHE A 17 -0.38 -18.67 -11.54
N SER A 18 -0.56 -17.64 -12.37
CA SER A 18 0.57 -16.82 -12.74
C SER A 18 1.11 -16.27 -11.42
N ALA A 19 2.32 -16.69 -11.06
CA ALA A 19 3.06 -16.08 -9.97
C ALA A 19 3.45 -14.68 -10.45
N TRP A 20 2.56 -13.71 -10.23
CA TRP A 20 2.90 -12.30 -10.30
C TRP A 20 3.84 -12.07 -9.12
N GLY A 21 5.14 -11.97 -9.40
CA GLY A 21 6.14 -11.72 -8.37
C GLY A 21 5.80 -10.40 -7.68
N ALA A 22 5.48 -10.46 -6.40
CA ALA A 22 5.11 -9.27 -5.63
C ALA A 22 6.24 -8.22 -5.68
N ALA A 23 5.97 -7.03 -6.21
CA ALA A 23 6.62 -5.86 -5.65
C ALA A 23 6.00 -5.59 -4.27
N ARG A 24 6.81 -4.99 -3.43
CA ARG A 24 6.73 -5.07 -1.97
C ARG A 24 6.67 -3.66 -1.44
N ALA A 25 6.09 -3.47 -0.26
CA ALA A 25 6.36 -2.24 0.46
C ALA A 25 7.83 -2.23 0.91
N ILE A 26 8.56 -1.21 0.50
CA ILE A 26 9.98 -1.05 0.82
C ILE A 26 10.12 -0.03 1.94
N PHE A 27 10.74 -0.43 3.06
CA PHE A 27 11.12 0.47 4.13
C PHE A 27 12.49 1.09 3.86
N ILE A 28 12.54 2.41 3.83
CA ILE A 28 13.77 3.19 3.69
C ILE A 28 13.93 4.06 4.95
N PRO A 29 14.94 3.81 5.81
CA PRO A 29 15.20 4.66 6.94
C PRO A 29 15.71 6.03 6.47
N VAL A 30 15.09 7.11 6.96
CA VAL A 30 15.48 8.49 6.63
C VAL A 30 15.96 9.19 7.92
N PRO A 31 17.23 9.64 8.00
CA PRO A 31 17.72 10.41 9.14
C PRO A 31 17.07 11.80 9.27
N PRO A 32 16.91 12.35 10.47
CA PRO A 32 17.25 11.75 11.77
C PRO A 32 16.17 10.79 12.31
N GLU A 33 14.88 11.05 12.10
CA GLU A 33 13.77 10.35 12.79
C GLU A 33 12.57 10.13 11.85
N GLN A 34 12.85 9.57 10.67
CA GLN A 34 11.85 9.43 9.62
C GLN A 34 12.00 8.07 8.94
N ALA A 35 10.94 7.65 8.28
CA ALA A 35 10.92 6.50 7.39
C ALA A 35 10.10 6.84 6.15
N LEU A 36 10.53 6.27 5.03
CA LEU A 36 9.80 6.29 3.79
C LEU A 36 9.36 4.86 3.49
N LEU A 37 8.07 4.64 3.32
CA LEU A 37 7.50 3.39 2.83
C LEU A 37 7.16 3.58 1.36
N VAL A 38 7.80 2.82 0.48
CA VAL A 38 7.61 2.96 -0.98
C VAL A 38 6.85 1.75 -1.50
N VAL A 39 5.76 2.00 -2.21
CA VAL A 39 4.96 1.02 -2.96
C VAL A 39 5.05 1.40 -4.43
N GLN A 40 5.55 0.51 -5.29
CA GLN A 40 5.89 0.86 -6.67
C GLN A 40 5.59 -0.26 -7.65
N THR A 41 5.26 0.11 -8.90
CA THR A 41 4.71 -0.83 -9.90
C THR A 41 5.70 -1.91 -10.31
N VAL A 42 7.00 -1.64 -10.21
CA VAL A 42 8.06 -2.58 -10.61
C VAL A 42 8.92 -2.89 -9.41
N ASN A 43 9.05 -4.17 -9.08
CA ASN A 43 10.03 -4.65 -8.12
C ASN A 43 11.43 -4.47 -8.72
N MET A 44 12.25 -3.61 -8.14
CA MET A 44 13.60 -3.31 -8.68
C MET A 44 14.58 -4.49 -8.56
N ASP A 45 14.33 -5.43 -7.64
CA ASP A 45 15.21 -6.59 -7.41
C ASP A 45 14.87 -7.76 -8.34
N THR A 46 13.59 -7.92 -8.69
CA THR A 46 13.11 -9.08 -9.46
C THR A 46 12.57 -8.73 -10.86
N GLY A 47 12.34 -7.44 -11.13
CA GLY A 47 11.69 -6.97 -12.35
C GLY A 47 10.20 -7.30 -12.45
N ALA A 48 9.61 -7.88 -11.40
CA ALA A 48 8.21 -8.28 -11.41
C ALA A 48 7.26 -7.08 -11.27
N MET A 49 6.09 -7.19 -11.88
CA MET A 49 5.05 -6.16 -11.87
C MET A 49 4.12 -6.30 -10.67
N ASP A 50 3.71 -5.16 -10.10
CA ASP A 50 2.84 -5.06 -8.94
C ASP A 50 1.74 -4.03 -9.15
N ASN A 51 0.53 -4.43 -8.79
CA ASN A 51 -0.68 -3.61 -8.91
C ASN A 51 -1.03 -2.87 -7.62
N ASP A 52 -0.40 -3.17 -6.48
CA ASP A 52 -0.61 -2.49 -5.19
C ASP A 52 -0.56 -0.95 -5.28
N PRO A 53 0.40 -0.31 -5.97
CA PRO A 53 0.40 1.16 -6.06
C PRO A 53 -0.77 1.69 -6.90
N HIS A 54 -1.28 0.91 -7.86
CA HIS A 54 -2.48 1.28 -8.62
C HIS A 54 -3.72 1.23 -7.74
N VAL A 55 -3.87 0.15 -6.97
CA VAL A 55 -4.96 -0.02 -6.00
C VAL A 55 -4.94 1.13 -4.99
N LEU A 56 -3.79 1.41 -4.37
CA LEU A 56 -3.67 2.49 -3.39
C LEU A 56 -3.99 3.86 -4.01
N TYR A 57 -3.49 4.15 -5.22
CA TYR A 57 -3.80 5.40 -5.92
C TYR A 57 -5.30 5.58 -6.19
N ASP A 58 -5.99 4.50 -6.57
CA ASP A 58 -7.41 4.54 -6.91
C ASP A 58 -8.32 4.67 -5.69
N LEU A 59 -7.85 4.20 -4.53
CA LEU A 59 -8.48 4.40 -3.23
C LEU A 59 -8.46 5.86 -2.77
N LEU A 60 -7.53 6.69 -3.25
CA LEU A 60 -7.48 8.09 -2.86
C LEU A 60 -8.53 8.93 -3.60
N ASN A 61 -9.36 9.64 -2.84
CA ASN A 61 -10.43 10.51 -3.32
C ASN A 61 -10.07 12.00 -3.18
N VAL A 62 -8.89 12.36 -3.67
CA VAL A 62 -8.39 13.75 -3.69
C VAL A 62 -8.06 14.16 -5.11
N PRO A 63 -8.12 15.47 -5.44
CA PRO A 63 -7.70 15.96 -6.74
C PRO A 63 -6.21 15.66 -6.99
N GLU A 64 -5.88 15.46 -8.25
CA GLU A 64 -4.49 15.40 -8.69
C GLU A 64 -3.89 16.80 -8.73
N ASN A 65 -2.68 16.93 -8.20
CA ASN A 65 -1.87 18.14 -8.24
C ASN A 65 -0.61 17.90 -9.05
N THR A 66 -0.13 18.93 -9.72
CA THR A 66 1.20 18.92 -10.33
C THR A 66 2.24 19.12 -9.21
N LEU A 67 3.10 18.13 -9.02
CA LEU A 67 4.19 18.17 -8.06
C LEU A 67 5.36 19.01 -8.57
N PRO A 68 6.29 19.44 -7.70
CA PRO A 68 7.51 20.12 -8.11
C PRO A 68 8.36 19.34 -9.12
N SER A 69 8.23 18.01 -9.17
CA SER A 69 8.88 17.14 -10.16
C SER A 69 8.27 17.25 -11.57
N GLY A 70 7.14 17.93 -11.71
CA GLY A 70 6.33 17.96 -12.93
C GLY A 70 5.39 16.75 -13.08
N ASP A 71 5.50 15.75 -12.21
CA ASP A 71 4.57 14.61 -12.18
C ASP A 71 3.20 15.06 -11.65
N LYS A 72 2.15 14.36 -12.08
CA LYS A 72 0.82 14.50 -11.45
C LYS A 72 0.67 13.46 -10.35
N GLY A 73 0.07 13.87 -9.24
CA GLY A 73 -0.17 12.95 -8.14
C GLY A 73 -1.20 13.44 -7.14
N LYS A 74 -1.59 12.50 -6.29
CA LYS A 74 -2.51 12.70 -5.17
C LYS A 74 -1.70 12.81 -3.88
N ILE A 75 -2.10 13.74 -3.01
CA ILE A 75 -1.40 14.04 -1.78
C ILE A 75 -2.40 14.04 -0.62
N LEU A 76 -2.02 13.37 0.46
CA LEU A 76 -2.68 13.39 1.75
C LEU A 76 -1.62 13.73 2.79
N GLU A 77 -1.89 14.69 3.65
CA GLU A 77 -0.97 15.09 4.71
C GLU A 77 -1.76 15.26 6.00
N THR A 78 -1.19 14.84 7.12
CA THR A 78 -1.76 15.14 8.43
C THR A 78 -1.51 16.60 8.80
N ALA A 79 -2.41 17.23 9.55
CA ALA A 79 -2.31 18.64 9.91
C ALA A 79 -1.00 19.00 10.66
N ASP A 80 -0.43 18.06 11.41
CA ASP A 80 0.84 18.16 12.13
C ASP A 80 2.06 17.76 11.29
N LYS A 81 1.87 17.34 10.04
CA LYS A 81 2.90 16.90 9.09
C LYS A 81 3.74 15.71 9.58
N SER A 82 3.18 14.90 10.46
CA SER A 82 3.76 13.64 10.91
C SER A 82 3.67 12.55 9.84
N VAL A 83 2.65 12.61 8.97
CA VAL A 83 2.50 11.72 7.82
C VAL A 83 2.18 12.51 6.55
N LEU A 84 2.87 12.15 5.48
CA LEU A 84 2.59 12.59 4.10
C LEU A 84 2.51 11.36 3.21
N LEU A 85 1.34 11.09 2.62
CA LEU A 85 1.15 10.11 1.56
C LEU A 85 1.14 10.83 0.21
N THR A 86 2.10 10.50 -0.65
CA THR A 86 2.17 10.98 -2.03
C THR A 86 2.06 9.81 -2.99
N CYS A 87 1.09 9.85 -3.89
CA CYS A 87 0.90 8.85 -4.94
C CYS A 87 0.98 9.52 -6.31
N ILE A 88 1.93 9.12 -7.15
CA ILE A 88 2.20 9.74 -8.45
C ILE A 88 1.91 8.78 -9.59
N GLU A 89 1.44 9.33 -10.71
CA GLU A 89 1.34 8.64 -11.98
C GLU A 89 2.45 9.14 -12.91
N ARG A 90 3.29 8.21 -13.37
CA ARG A 90 4.37 8.48 -14.31
C ARG A 90 3.82 8.48 -15.74
N PRO A 91 4.49 9.16 -16.70
CA PRO A 91 4.07 9.15 -18.10
C PRO A 91 3.95 7.77 -18.74
N SER A 92 4.62 6.75 -18.19
CA SER A 92 4.52 5.36 -18.63
C SER A 92 3.25 4.63 -18.17
N GLY A 93 2.37 5.30 -17.41
CA GLY A 93 1.23 4.69 -16.72
C GLY A 93 1.59 4.00 -15.40
N ASN A 94 2.88 3.89 -15.07
CA ASN A 94 3.30 3.29 -13.80
C ASN A 94 2.98 4.22 -12.63
N ARG A 95 2.58 3.63 -11.52
CA ARG A 95 2.29 4.34 -10.28
C ARG A 95 3.29 4.04 -9.18
N GLN A 96 3.48 5.04 -8.32
CA GLN A 96 4.32 4.94 -7.14
C GLN A 96 3.66 5.71 -6.00
N CYS A 97 3.49 5.05 -4.87
CA CYS A 97 2.96 5.64 -3.65
C CYS A 97 4.04 5.62 -2.56
N GLN A 98 4.08 6.68 -1.77
CA GLN A 98 5.08 6.88 -0.73
C GLN A 98 4.43 7.40 0.53
N PHE A 99 4.61 6.69 1.64
CA PHE A 99 4.31 7.20 2.97
C PHE A 99 5.59 7.74 3.57
N HIS A 100 5.67 9.05 3.76
CA HIS A 100 6.70 9.69 4.54
C HIS A 100 6.17 9.89 5.96
N VAL A 101 6.75 9.15 6.91
CA VAL A 101 6.34 9.18 8.31
C VAL A 101 7.50 9.69 9.15
N LYS A 102 7.22 10.67 10.00
CA LYS A 102 8.15 11.21 11.00
C LYS A 102 7.83 10.63 12.36
N ASP A 103 8.82 10.42 13.20
CA ASP A 103 8.60 10.06 14.60
C ASP A 103 7.85 11.21 15.30
N SER A 104 6.86 10.87 16.13
CA SER A 104 5.96 11.85 16.75
C SER A 104 5.23 11.25 17.96
N ALA A 105 4.31 11.99 18.57
CA ALA A 105 3.43 11.44 19.60
C ALA A 105 2.52 10.31 19.09
N PHE A 106 2.33 10.21 17.77
CA PHE A 106 1.42 9.26 17.11
C PHE A 106 2.15 8.17 16.33
N SER A 107 3.48 8.25 16.21
CA SER A 107 4.29 7.31 15.45
C SER A 107 5.43 6.76 16.28
N LYS A 108 5.85 5.55 15.93
CA LYS A 108 7.10 4.96 16.39
C LYS A 108 7.80 4.30 15.23
N ILE A 109 9.08 4.64 15.04
CA ILE A 109 9.91 4.11 13.97
C ILE A 109 11.10 3.33 14.54
N ASP A 110 11.11 2.02 14.37
CA ASP A 110 12.27 1.17 14.65
C ASP A 110 13.04 0.90 13.36
N LYS A 111 14.14 1.63 13.16
CA LYS A 111 14.99 1.49 11.97
C LYS A 111 15.80 0.19 11.98
N SER A 112 16.04 -0.39 13.15
CA SER A 112 16.87 -1.60 13.29
C SER A 112 16.10 -2.85 12.89
N THR A 113 14.83 -2.93 13.28
CA THR A 113 13.92 -4.01 12.91
C THR A 113 13.04 -3.66 11.72
N LYS A 114 13.19 -2.47 11.13
CA LYS A 114 12.34 -1.92 10.06
C LYS A 114 10.85 -2.05 10.39
N ARG A 115 10.47 -1.56 11.56
CA ARG A 115 9.07 -1.51 11.98
C ARG A 115 8.61 -0.07 12.08
N LEU A 116 7.37 0.15 11.70
CA LEU A 116 6.71 1.44 11.83
C LEU A 116 5.29 1.21 12.28
N GLY A 117 4.86 1.98 13.28
CA GLY A 117 3.46 2.12 13.62
C GLY A 117 3.11 3.59 13.68
N TYR A 118 1.98 3.96 13.10
CA TYR A 118 1.36 5.28 13.22
C TYR A 118 -0.10 5.08 13.57
N TYR A 119 -0.60 5.82 14.55
CA TYR A 119 -1.95 5.64 15.08
C TYR A 119 -2.59 6.96 15.55
N ARG A 120 -3.82 7.23 15.10
CA ARG A 120 -4.66 8.35 15.57
C ARG A 120 -6.13 7.97 15.71
N GLU A 121 -6.78 8.52 16.74
CA GLU A 121 -8.23 8.39 16.99
C GLU A 121 -9.00 9.72 17.06
N ASP A 122 -8.35 10.81 16.69
CA ASP A 122 -8.94 12.15 16.77
C ASP A 122 -9.54 12.60 15.44
N GLY A 123 -9.92 13.88 15.36
CA GLY A 123 -10.53 14.46 14.17
C GLY A 123 -9.69 14.38 12.89
N GLU A 124 -8.40 14.02 12.98
CA GLU A 124 -7.59 13.76 11.80
C GLU A 124 -8.01 12.51 11.05
N ALA A 125 -8.45 11.46 11.77
CA ALA A 125 -8.95 10.23 11.16
C ALA A 125 -10.16 10.51 10.25
N GLN A 126 -11.10 11.35 10.73
CA GLN A 126 -12.25 11.78 9.94
C GLN A 126 -11.82 12.56 8.67
N LYS A 127 -10.83 13.45 8.76
CA LYS A 127 -10.35 14.19 7.59
C LYS A 127 -9.78 13.27 6.52
N TRP A 128 -8.96 12.29 6.93
CA TRP A 128 -8.41 11.30 6.01
C TRP A 128 -9.51 10.38 5.46
N TRP A 129 -10.50 10.03 6.28
CA TRP A 129 -11.67 9.27 5.86
C TRP A 129 -12.44 9.94 4.72
N ASP A 130 -12.66 11.25 4.81
CA ASP A 130 -13.37 12.02 3.77
C ASP A 130 -12.59 12.13 2.45
N GLN A 131 -11.30 11.81 2.48
CA GLN A 131 -10.36 11.91 1.36
C GLN A 131 -9.98 10.56 0.76
N VAL A 132 -10.56 9.47 1.25
CA VAL A 132 -10.42 8.14 0.67
C VAL A 132 -11.76 7.61 0.16
N LYS A 133 -11.71 6.60 -0.70
CA LYS A 133 -12.89 5.86 -1.13
C LYS A 133 -13.11 4.69 -0.17
N PRO A 134 -14.20 4.69 0.63
CA PRO A 134 -14.55 3.58 1.49
C PRO A 134 -14.63 2.28 0.69
N THR A 135 -14.16 1.19 1.29
CA THR A 135 -14.56 -0.15 0.83
C THR A 135 -15.98 -0.44 1.33
N GLU A 136 -16.64 -1.45 0.76
CA GLU A 136 -17.87 -1.98 1.35
C GLU A 136 -17.60 -2.28 2.84
N GLN A 137 -18.52 -1.89 3.74
CA GLN A 137 -18.43 -2.03 5.22
C GLN A 137 -17.86 -0.84 6.02
N GLY A 138 -17.79 0.38 5.45
CA GLY A 138 -17.55 1.59 6.27
C GLY A 138 -16.15 1.71 6.86
N LYS A 139 -15.18 1.07 6.20
CA LYS A 139 -13.74 1.19 6.47
C LYS A 139 -12.97 1.21 5.14
N LEU A 140 -11.73 1.67 5.19
CA LEU A 140 -10.73 1.41 4.18
C LEU A 140 -9.66 0.54 4.84
N LEU A 141 -9.34 -0.57 4.19
CA LEU A 141 -8.19 -1.40 4.54
C LEU A 141 -7.43 -1.70 3.26
N PHE A 142 -6.25 -1.11 3.14
CA PHE A 142 -5.27 -1.46 2.12
C PHE A 142 -4.16 -2.26 2.78
N VAL A 143 -3.83 -3.41 2.20
CA VAL A 143 -2.71 -4.25 2.61
C VAL A 143 -1.93 -4.59 1.35
N THR A 144 -0.62 -4.40 1.36
CA THR A 144 0.22 -4.82 0.24
C THR A 144 0.17 -6.33 0.07
N SER A 145 0.40 -6.81 -1.14
CA SER A 145 0.38 -8.21 -1.53
C SER A 145 1.37 -9.09 -0.74
N ASP A 146 2.42 -8.50 -0.18
CA ASP A 146 3.38 -9.14 0.72
C ASP A 146 2.98 -9.10 2.21
N GLY A 147 1.86 -8.44 2.55
CA GLY A 147 1.33 -8.30 3.89
C GLY A 147 2.10 -7.32 4.79
N LYS A 148 3.16 -6.67 4.29
CA LYS A 148 4.08 -5.90 5.14
C LYS A 148 3.54 -4.53 5.50
N LEU A 149 2.85 -3.86 4.58
CA LEU A 149 2.26 -2.55 4.81
C LEU A 149 0.74 -2.67 4.96
N GLN A 150 0.22 -2.13 6.05
CA GLN A 150 -1.21 -1.94 6.27
C GLN A 150 -1.51 -0.44 6.38
N PHE A 151 -2.49 0.02 5.61
CA PHE A 151 -3.07 1.35 5.70
C PHE A 151 -4.57 1.22 5.97
N TYR A 152 -4.99 1.66 7.15
CA TYR A 152 -6.35 1.51 7.63
C TYR A 152 -6.95 2.86 8.02
N VAL A 153 -8.16 3.12 7.52
CA VAL A 153 -8.87 4.38 7.79
C VAL A 153 -10.34 4.10 8.06
N THR A 154 -10.86 4.72 9.12
CA THR A 154 -12.29 4.85 9.42
C THR A 154 -12.56 6.29 9.89
N PRO A 155 -13.83 6.69 10.06
CA PRO A 155 -14.17 7.97 10.71
C PRO A 155 -13.47 8.24 12.04
N LYS A 156 -13.05 7.18 12.75
CA LYS A 156 -12.50 7.26 14.11
C LYS A 156 -11.05 6.83 14.23
N THR A 157 -10.47 6.23 13.20
CA THR A 157 -9.14 5.64 13.30
C THR A 157 -8.37 5.85 12.02
N LEU A 158 -7.12 6.29 12.15
CA LEU A 158 -6.12 6.32 11.09
C LEU A 158 -4.91 5.55 11.57
N GLU A 159 -4.53 4.52 10.82
CA GLU A 159 -3.44 3.62 11.17
C GLU A 159 -2.58 3.29 9.95
N ILE A 160 -1.26 3.36 10.13
CA ILE A 160 -0.27 2.92 9.14
C ILE A 160 0.72 2.02 9.89
N ASN A 161 0.80 0.76 9.50
CA ASN A 161 1.75 -0.19 10.07
C ASN A 161 2.64 -0.77 8.98
N TYR A 162 3.90 -0.99 9.34
CA TYR A 162 4.86 -1.72 8.53
C TYR A 162 5.69 -2.68 9.38
N GLU A 163 5.88 -3.91 8.90
CA GLU A 163 6.75 -4.93 9.49
C GLU A 163 7.47 -5.74 8.40
N ASP A 164 8.81 -5.83 8.46
CA ASP A 164 9.67 -6.57 7.49
C ASP A 164 9.84 -8.05 7.86
#